data_AF-A0A2E6VWF6-F1
#
_entry.id   AF-A0A2E6VWF6-F1
#
_cell.length_a   1.000
_cell.length_b   1.000
_cell.length_c   1.000
_cell.angle_alpha   90.00
_cell.angle_beta   90.00
_cell.angle_gamma   90.00
#
_symmetry.space_group_name_H-M   'P 1'
#
loop_
_entity.id
_entity.type
_entity.pdbx_description
1 polymer ?
#
loop_
_entity_poly.entity_id
_entity_poly.type
_entity_poly.pdbx_seq_one_letter_code
_entity_poly.pdbx_strand_id
1 'polypeptide(L)'
;MTETGNASKENEQKAPGIYNPGINPESVPSVIIQIAVFALVVTGALAWYYSYVSELKRVAELFAKAREVQAGGDATAFLEARKYYIETGKIEDDDSLLAHMGEVTALLYGVYGMDDLAGEAGDYLSLMRSRDLRKAERYAAEAYYYLGQGRSNPEAYGQAESVITAITSQGIRHGKILHALSLSVLGQGRPAEAQRAAEEGMKLATGLVRLPIAQGDALLAQENYGSARASYAKALATNGQHIWARTAIQLTDAITREGKPALLLRECDKLLRELETLHPENPPVRTKAFILSTKGEVFFVDGQSEAALKSANDSLALFPFNDRAHLLKGRALARLGKNDEAKAAFAEATKLSPKSLDVAKQIAWYMNYMEDKEGALAVLEAVKTANEEESLVYPELVKAYIALEKVDEAKAAAEETIKRLGDAHELGNLSMARVHIAKKEADEAKAQLVEAHTNKGKPWAELTVELARFGALGGDKLGAANTFVEVIKLYEKENAPVEQMYEAYTRAATAMKAVGLWAQLQKSKELEAEAKLLWEKAPEAPAAATP
;
A
#
# COMPACT_ATOMS: atom_id res chain seq x y z
N MET A 1 -32.05 -75.07 47.81
CA MET A 1 -31.88 -76.17 48.78
C MET A 1 -30.45 -76.67 48.68
N THR A 2 -29.79 -76.82 49.85
CA THR A 2 -28.73 -77.79 50.18
C THR A 2 -27.43 -77.69 49.36
N GLU A 3 -26.32 -77.14 49.83
CA GLU A 3 -25.61 -77.34 51.11
C GLU A 3 -25.37 -78.81 51.46
N THR A 4 -24.10 -79.23 51.45
CA THR A 4 -23.41 -80.20 52.32
C THR A 4 -21.94 -80.21 51.89
N GLY A 5 -20.93 -80.38 52.72
CA GLY A 5 -20.84 -80.73 54.12
C GLY A 5 -19.35 -80.66 54.49
N ASN A 6 -19.12 -80.33 55.75
CA ASN A 6 -17.92 -79.75 56.34
C ASN A 6 -16.78 -80.76 56.59
N ALA A 7 -15.55 -80.23 56.65
CA ALA A 7 -14.44 -80.46 57.60
C ALA A 7 -14.27 -81.85 58.27
N SER A 8 -13.09 -82.37 58.61
CA SER A 8 -11.68 -81.99 58.59
C SER A 8 -10.96 -83.11 59.36
N LYS A 9 -9.74 -83.51 58.98
CA LYS A 9 -8.56 -83.64 59.86
C LYS A 9 -7.39 -84.39 59.18
N GLU A 10 -6.26 -83.67 59.20
CA GLU A 10 -4.85 -84.06 59.41
C GLU A 10 -4.23 -85.19 58.55
N ASN A 11 -3.28 -84.89 57.66
CA ASN A 11 -1.87 -84.44 57.83
C ASN A 11 -0.89 -85.62 57.78
N GLU A 12 -0.37 -85.90 56.58
CA GLU A 12 1.05 -86.16 56.27
C GLU A 12 1.14 -86.76 54.85
N GLN A 13 1.32 -85.91 53.83
CA GLN A 13 1.84 -86.34 52.52
C GLN A 13 2.79 -85.29 51.95
N LYS A 14 3.99 -85.77 51.61
CA LYS A 14 5.16 -85.04 51.09
C LYS A 14 4.82 -84.23 49.83
N ALA A 15 5.27 -82.98 49.82
CA ALA A 15 5.10 -82.03 48.72
C ALA A 15 5.85 -82.44 47.42
N PRO A 16 5.29 -82.16 46.23
CA PRO A 16 6.01 -82.32 44.96
C PRO A 16 6.88 -81.09 44.61
N GLY A 17 8.12 -81.41 44.24
CA GLY A 17 9.11 -80.66 43.45
C GLY A 17 8.96 -79.15 43.24
N ILE A 18 9.83 -78.39 43.90
CA ILE A 18 10.22 -77.04 43.47
C ILE A 18 11.13 -77.17 42.25
N TYR A 19 10.69 -76.67 41.10
CA TYR A 19 11.55 -76.42 39.94
C TYR A 19 12.49 -75.26 40.27
N ASN A 20 13.78 -75.55 40.43
CA ASN A 20 14.81 -74.54 40.66
C ASN A 20 15.59 -74.34 39.35
N PRO A 21 15.47 -73.20 38.64
CA PRO A 21 16.32 -72.93 37.51
C PRO A 21 17.71 -72.58 38.05
N GLY A 22 18.66 -73.50 37.87
CA GLY A 22 20.06 -73.27 38.21
C GLY A 22 20.62 -72.07 37.47
N ILE A 23 20.89 -71.00 38.21
CA ILE A 23 21.73 -69.90 37.75
C ILE A 23 23.17 -70.43 37.75
N ASN A 24 23.71 -70.74 36.57
CA ASN A 24 25.15 -70.98 36.42
C ASN A 24 25.89 -69.68 36.80
N PRO A 25 26.90 -69.71 37.69
CA PRO A 25 27.71 -68.54 37.94
C PRO A 25 28.46 -68.16 36.66
N GLU A 26 28.24 -66.94 36.17
CA GLU A 26 28.92 -66.45 34.97
C GLU A 26 30.44 -66.47 35.16
N SER A 27 31.17 -66.87 34.13
CA SER A 27 32.63 -66.78 34.12
C SER A 27 33.05 -65.31 34.19
N VAL A 28 34.11 -64.98 34.96
CA VAL A 28 34.65 -63.62 35.08
C VAL A 28 34.85 -62.92 33.71
N PRO A 29 35.29 -63.61 32.63
CA PRO A 29 35.34 -63.03 31.28
C PRO A 29 33.98 -62.60 30.70
N SER A 30 32.89 -63.35 30.96
CA SER A 30 31.52 -63.00 30.54
C SER A 30 31.07 -61.69 31.18
N VAL A 31 31.28 -61.56 32.50
CA VAL A 31 30.91 -60.36 33.25
C VAL A 31 31.69 -59.13 32.75
N ILE A 32 32.98 -59.28 32.43
CA ILE A 32 33.80 -58.20 31.85
C ILE A 32 33.28 -57.78 30.47
N ILE A 33 32.90 -58.73 29.61
CA ILE A 33 32.32 -58.44 28.29
C ILE A 33 30.97 -57.73 28.44
N GLN A 34 30.10 -58.18 29.33
CA GLN A 34 28.81 -57.53 29.60
C GLN A 34 28.98 -56.09 30.10
N ILE A 35 29.92 -55.85 31.02
CA ILE A 35 30.26 -54.51 31.50
C ILE A 35 30.77 -53.63 30.35
N ALA A 36 31.63 -54.16 29.48
CA ALA A 36 32.16 -53.42 28.33
C ALA A 36 31.06 -53.06 27.32
N VAL A 37 30.14 -53.99 27.01
CA VAL A 37 28.99 -53.75 26.14
C VAL A 37 28.06 -52.72 26.76
N PHE A 38 27.75 -52.85 28.05
CA PHE A 38 26.91 -51.89 28.77
C PHE A 38 27.53 -50.48 28.75
N ALA A 39 28.83 -50.36 29.05
CA ALA A 39 29.54 -49.08 28.99
C ALA A 39 29.50 -48.46 27.59
N LEU A 40 29.63 -49.26 26.53
CA LEU A 40 29.58 -48.81 25.14
C LEU A 40 28.17 -48.33 24.75
N VAL A 41 27.12 -49.06 25.15
CA VAL A 41 25.71 -48.65 24.94
C VAL A 41 25.40 -47.36 25.69
N VAL A 42 25.80 -47.25 26.96
CA VAL A 42 25.59 -46.03 27.77
C VAL A 42 26.35 -44.84 27.18
N THR A 43 27.60 -45.03 26.76
CA THR A 43 28.40 -43.96 26.14
C THR A 43 27.80 -43.51 24.81
N GLY A 44 27.35 -44.47 23.99
CA GLY A 44 26.64 -44.17 22.74
C GLY A 44 25.31 -43.43 22.98
N ALA A 45 24.53 -43.86 23.96
CA ALA A 45 23.28 -43.19 24.34
C ALA A 45 23.50 -41.78 24.87
N LEU A 46 24.54 -41.56 25.68
CA LEU A 46 24.93 -40.23 26.17
C LEU A 46 25.41 -39.32 25.04
N ALA A 47 26.20 -39.84 24.09
CA ALA A 47 26.66 -39.09 22.93
C ALA A 47 25.49 -38.69 22.02
N TRP A 48 24.57 -39.62 21.76
CA TRP A 48 23.33 -39.34 21.02
C TRP A 48 22.46 -38.31 21.73
N TYR A 49 22.24 -38.47 23.04
CA TYR A 49 21.46 -37.53 23.85
C TYR A 49 22.08 -36.13 23.84
N TYR A 50 23.41 -36.03 24.01
CA TYR A 50 24.12 -34.76 23.95
C TYR A 50 23.97 -34.10 22.58
N SER A 51 24.18 -34.86 21.49
CA SER A 51 24.01 -34.38 20.12
C SER A 51 22.57 -33.92 19.84
N TYR A 52 21.58 -34.65 20.35
CA TYR A 52 20.17 -34.32 20.21
C TYR A 52 19.80 -33.01 20.94
N VAL A 53 20.24 -32.87 22.20
CA VAL A 53 20.01 -31.65 22.99
C VAL A 53 20.74 -30.45 22.40
N SER A 54 21.97 -30.62 21.92
CA SER A 54 22.70 -29.53 21.25
C SER A 54 21.99 -29.06 19.98
N GLU A 55 21.41 -30.00 19.22
CA GLU A 55 20.67 -29.67 18.00
C GLU A 55 19.36 -28.95 18.30
N LEU A 56 18.61 -29.39 19.32
CA LEU A 56 17.41 -28.68 19.78
C LEU A 56 17.73 -27.24 20.20
N LYS A 57 18.84 -27.05 20.92
CA LYS A 57 19.29 -25.72 21.34
C LYS A 57 19.66 -24.85 20.14
N ARG A 58 20.41 -25.39 19.17
CA ARG A 58 20.78 -24.70 17.92
C ARG A 58 19.54 -24.24 17.16
N VAL A 59 18.56 -25.13 16.97
CA VAL A 59 17.30 -24.82 16.26
C VAL A 59 16.51 -23.75 17.01
N ALA A 60 16.41 -23.84 18.34
CA ALA A 60 15.71 -22.84 19.14
C ALA A 60 16.36 -21.46 19.08
N GLU A 61 17.69 -21.39 19.12
CA GLU A 61 18.46 -20.13 19.00
C GLU A 61 18.29 -19.49 17.61
N LEU A 62 18.40 -20.28 16.54
CA LEU A 62 18.16 -19.83 15.18
C LEU A 62 16.71 -19.35 14.99
N PHE A 63 15.74 -20.10 15.53
CA PHE A 63 14.33 -19.72 15.46
C PHE A 63 14.04 -18.41 16.21
N ALA A 64 14.65 -18.21 17.38
CA ALA A 64 14.55 -16.97 18.13
C ALA A 64 15.13 -15.79 17.33
N LYS A 65 16.32 -15.96 16.76
CA LYS A 65 16.99 -14.95 15.94
C LYS A 65 16.19 -14.60 14.68
N ALA A 66 15.66 -15.61 13.99
CA ALA A 66 14.82 -15.41 12.81
C ALA A 66 13.59 -14.54 13.13
N ARG A 67 12.93 -14.80 14.28
CA ARG A 67 11.78 -14.01 14.73
C ARG A 67 12.12 -12.59 15.13
N GLU A 68 13.25 -12.40 15.81
CA GLU A 68 13.76 -11.08 16.17
C GLU A 68 13.98 -10.22 14.93
N VAL A 69 14.67 -10.77 13.92
CA VAL A 69 14.90 -10.08 12.65
C VAL A 69 13.59 -9.86 11.90
N GLN A 70 12.71 -10.87 11.81
CA GLN A 70 11.40 -10.77 11.16
C GLN A 70 10.55 -9.62 11.73
N ALA A 71 10.68 -9.31 13.03
CA ALA A 71 9.96 -8.22 13.67
C ALA A 71 10.32 -6.83 13.10
N GLY A 72 11.47 -6.69 12.44
CA GLY A 72 11.85 -5.47 11.71
C GLY A 72 10.84 -5.07 10.62
N GLY A 73 10.13 -6.04 10.04
CA GLY A 73 8.92 -5.79 9.26
C GLY A 73 9.10 -5.32 7.81
N ASP A 74 10.33 -5.15 7.33
CA ASP A 74 10.63 -4.78 5.95
C ASP A 74 11.18 -5.95 5.12
N ALA A 75 11.30 -5.76 3.80
CA ALA A 75 11.79 -6.79 2.88
C ALA A 75 13.19 -7.32 3.24
N THR A 76 14.07 -6.45 3.72
CA THR A 76 15.46 -6.81 4.04
C THR A 76 15.52 -7.68 5.28
N ALA A 77 14.75 -7.33 6.30
CA ALA A 77 14.53 -8.11 7.50
C ALA A 77 13.91 -9.48 7.19
N PHE A 78 12.92 -9.53 6.29
CA PHE A 78 12.31 -10.80 5.88
C PHE A 78 13.29 -11.73 5.14
N LEU A 79 14.13 -11.18 4.26
CA LEU A 79 15.18 -11.94 3.59
C LEU A 79 16.24 -12.47 4.55
N GLU A 80 16.63 -11.68 5.56
CA GLU A 80 17.57 -12.13 6.57
C GLU A 80 16.93 -13.18 7.51
N ALA A 81 15.70 -12.97 7.96
CA ALA A 81 14.96 -13.94 8.76
C ALA A 81 14.83 -15.30 8.04
N ARG A 82 14.59 -15.27 6.72
CA ARG A 82 14.53 -16.46 5.87
C ARG A 82 15.82 -17.28 5.93
N LYS A 83 17.00 -16.63 5.95
CA LYS A 83 18.29 -17.34 6.08
C LYS A 83 18.36 -18.14 7.38
N TYR A 84 17.99 -17.53 8.51
CA TYR A 84 17.99 -18.23 9.79
C TYR A 84 16.95 -19.35 9.86
N TYR A 85 15.77 -19.18 9.25
CA TYR A 85 14.80 -20.28 9.14
C TYR A 85 15.36 -21.46 8.34
N ILE A 86 16.00 -21.20 7.19
CA ILE A 86 16.62 -22.24 6.36
C ILE A 86 17.74 -22.95 7.12
N GLU A 87 18.60 -22.20 7.82
CA GLU A 87 19.71 -22.75 8.62
C GLU A 87 19.25 -23.69 9.74
N THR A 88 17.99 -23.63 10.17
CA THR A 88 17.46 -24.61 11.12
C THR A 88 17.49 -26.03 10.57
N GLY A 89 17.29 -26.21 9.26
CA GLY A 89 17.13 -27.53 8.64
C GLY A 89 15.88 -28.29 9.09
N LYS A 90 14.91 -27.60 9.73
CA LYS A 90 13.74 -28.19 10.40
C LYS A 90 12.41 -27.56 10.01
N ILE A 91 12.38 -26.76 8.93
CA ILE A 91 11.17 -26.06 8.49
C ILE A 91 10.01 -27.03 8.26
N GLU A 92 10.24 -28.11 7.52
CA GLU A 92 9.17 -29.09 7.24
C GLU A 92 8.89 -30.00 8.45
N ASP A 93 9.81 -30.14 9.39
CA ASP A 93 9.64 -31.01 10.56
C ASP A 93 8.88 -30.36 11.72
N ASP A 94 8.83 -29.02 11.78
CA ASP A 94 8.26 -28.25 12.89
C ASP A 94 7.18 -27.27 12.42
N ASP A 95 5.97 -27.39 12.97
CA ASP A 95 4.81 -26.59 12.57
C ASP A 95 4.94 -25.09 12.87
N SER A 96 5.81 -24.67 13.80
CA SER A 96 6.05 -23.25 14.09
C SER A 96 7.03 -22.64 13.13
N LEU A 97 8.11 -23.36 12.81
CA LEU A 97 9.04 -23.00 11.75
C LEU A 97 8.33 -22.93 10.41
N LEU A 98 7.55 -23.96 10.05
CA LEU A 98 6.76 -24.00 8.82
C LEU A 98 5.83 -22.78 8.69
N ALA A 99 5.10 -22.45 9.76
CA ALA A 99 4.16 -21.34 9.75
C ALA A 99 4.84 -19.98 9.55
N HIS A 100 5.95 -19.74 10.24
CA HIS A 100 6.69 -18.48 10.11
C HIS A 100 7.41 -18.37 8.77
N MET A 101 8.05 -19.44 8.31
CA MET A 101 8.68 -19.49 6.99
C MET A 101 7.65 -19.28 5.87
N GLY A 102 6.48 -19.93 5.97
CA GLY A 102 5.38 -19.76 5.04
C GLY A 102 4.86 -18.32 4.99
N GLU A 103 4.69 -17.65 6.13
CA GLU A 103 4.32 -16.23 6.19
C GLU A 103 5.37 -15.34 5.53
N VAL A 104 6.64 -15.50 5.88
CA VAL A 104 7.75 -14.69 5.34
C VAL A 104 7.86 -14.86 3.83
N THR A 105 7.78 -16.10 3.33
CA THR A 105 7.87 -16.40 1.90
C THR A 105 6.69 -15.82 1.14
N ALA A 106 5.47 -15.96 1.67
CA ALA A 106 4.27 -15.38 1.06
C ALA A 106 4.27 -13.83 1.10
N LEU A 107 4.83 -13.20 2.13
CA LEU A 107 5.03 -11.74 2.19
C LEU A 107 6.03 -11.27 1.12
N LEU A 108 7.17 -11.93 1.01
CA LEU A 108 8.20 -11.57 0.03
C LEU A 108 7.65 -11.67 -1.40
N TYR A 109 6.91 -12.75 -1.70
CA TYR A 109 6.19 -12.90 -2.95
C TYR A 109 5.09 -11.84 -3.13
N GLY A 110 4.09 -11.85 -2.24
CA GLY A 110 2.84 -11.11 -2.45
C GLY A 110 2.88 -9.62 -2.16
N VAL A 111 3.75 -9.21 -1.24
CA VAL A 111 3.89 -7.81 -0.81
C VAL A 111 5.18 -7.19 -1.32
N TYR A 112 6.28 -7.92 -1.48
CA TYR A 112 7.55 -7.33 -1.95
C TYR A 112 7.94 -7.70 -3.38
N GLY A 113 7.09 -8.47 -4.06
CA GLY A 113 7.19 -8.75 -5.49
C GLY A 113 8.32 -9.69 -5.89
N MET A 114 8.74 -10.58 -4.98
CA MET A 114 9.72 -11.63 -5.27
C MET A 114 9.03 -12.83 -5.91
N ASP A 115 8.79 -12.72 -7.22
CA ASP A 115 8.00 -13.69 -7.99
C ASP A 115 8.66 -15.08 -8.09
N ASP A 116 9.97 -15.16 -7.91
CA ASP A 116 10.74 -16.39 -7.78
C ASP A 116 10.31 -17.24 -6.57
N LEU A 117 9.74 -16.62 -5.53
CA LEU A 117 9.28 -17.30 -4.32
C LEU A 117 7.82 -17.79 -4.41
N ALA A 118 7.13 -17.58 -5.54
CA ALA A 118 5.73 -17.97 -5.68
C ALA A 118 5.50 -19.48 -5.54
N GLY A 119 6.39 -20.30 -6.12
CA GLY A 119 6.31 -21.76 -6.01
C GLY A 119 6.47 -22.23 -4.57
N GLU A 120 7.54 -21.80 -3.92
CA GLU A 120 7.85 -22.14 -2.52
C GLU A 120 6.76 -21.68 -1.55
N ALA A 121 6.21 -20.47 -1.74
CA ALA A 121 5.07 -20.00 -0.94
C ALA A 121 3.84 -20.92 -1.09
N GLY A 122 3.57 -21.40 -2.32
CA GLY A 122 2.50 -22.35 -2.61
C GLY A 122 2.72 -23.72 -1.96
N ASP A 123 3.96 -24.22 -1.95
CA ASP A 123 4.33 -25.49 -1.34
C ASP A 123 4.16 -25.45 0.18
N TYR A 124 4.67 -24.39 0.84
CA TYR A 124 4.47 -24.22 2.28
C TYR A 124 2.99 -24.06 2.65
N LEU A 125 2.21 -23.32 1.86
CA LEU A 125 0.76 -23.22 2.07
C LEU A 125 0.05 -24.57 1.97
N SER A 126 0.41 -25.36 0.98
CA SER A 126 -0.14 -26.70 0.77
C SER A 126 0.18 -27.62 1.95
N LEU A 127 1.44 -27.61 2.41
CA LEU A 127 1.87 -28.40 3.56
C LEU A 127 1.15 -27.96 4.85
N MET A 128 1.07 -26.65 5.11
CA MET A 128 0.36 -26.13 6.29
C MET A 128 -1.14 -26.48 6.28
N ARG A 129 -1.78 -26.49 5.10
CA ARG A 129 -3.18 -26.94 4.94
C ARG A 129 -3.33 -28.44 5.20
N SER A 130 -2.43 -29.28 4.67
CA SER A 130 -2.49 -30.72 4.90
C SER A 130 -2.33 -31.12 6.38
N ARG A 131 -1.72 -30.24 7.18
CA ARG A 131 -1.53 -30.41 8.63
C ARG A 131 -2.62 -29.74 9.49
N ASP A 132 -3.64 -29.13 8.88
CA ASP A 132 -4.67 -28.33 9.55
C ASP A 132 -4.11 -27.29 10.55
N LEU A 133 -3.02 -26.57 10.19
CA LEU A 133 -2.38 -25.65 11.12
C LEU A 133 -3.27 -24.44 11.43
N ARG A 134 -3.80 -24.32 12.64
CA ARG A 134 -4.65 -23.18 13.06
C ARG A 134 -3.85 -22.01 13.64
N LYS A 135 -2.88 -21.51 12.87
CA LYS A 135 -2.00 -20.40 13.26
C LYS A 135 -2.28 -19.14 12.45
N ALA A 136 -2.16 -17.97 13.07
CA ALA A 136 -2.41 -16.68 12.41
C ALA A 136 -1.48 -16.45 11.21
N GLU A 137 -0.25 -16.94 11.29
CA GLU A 137 0.75 -16.91 10.22
C GLU A 137 0.29 -17.64 8.97
N ARG A 138 -0.32 -18.82 9.12
CA ARG A 138 -0.83 -19.60 7.98
C ARG A 138 -1.94 -18.84 7.25
N TYR A 139 -2.91 -18.30 7.99
CA TYR A 139 -4.01 -17.53 7.41
C TYR A 139 -3.52 -16.24 6.74
N ALA A 140 -2.56 -15.55 7.37
CA ALA A 140 -1.96 -14.38 6.77
C ALA A 140 -1.16 -14.74 5.50
N ALA A 141 -0.38 -15.82 5.52
CA ALA A 141 0.37 -16.32 4.37
C ALA A 141 -0.55 -16.60 3.18
N GLU A 142 -1.71 -17.22 3.44
CA GLU A 142 -2.69 -17.53 2.41
C GLU A 142 -3.24 -16.25 1.75
N ALA A 143 -3.58 -15.24 2.54
CA ALA A 143 -4.00 -13.95 2.01
C ALA A 143 -2.88 -13.23 1.25
N TYR A 144 -1.63 -13.25 1.73
CA TYR A 144 -0.49 -12.67 1.01
C TYR A 144 -0.22 -13.39 -0.32
N TYR A 145 -0.43 -14.69 -0.38
CA TYR A 145 -0.29 -15.44 -1.62
C TYR A 145 -1.31 -14.99 -2.67
N TYR A 146 -2.58 -14.83 -2.27
CA TYR A 146 -3.61 -14.25 -3.15
C TYR A 146 -3.33 -12.80 -3.53
N LEU A 147 -2.79 -11.97 -2.61
CA LEU A 147 -2.31 -10.62 -2.93
C LEU A 147 -1.26 -10.62 -4.04
N GLY A 148 -0.34 -11.58 -4.03
CA GLY A 148 0.66 -11.75 -5.08
C GLY A 148 0.05 -12.04 -6.45
N GLN A 149 -0.97 -12.90 -6.51
CA GLN A 149 -1.74 -13.19 -7.72
C GLN A 149 -2.59 -12.00 -8.17
N GLY A 150 -3.05 -11.19 -7.21
CA GLY A 150 -3.85 -9.98 -7.39
C GLY A 150 -3.27 -9.00 -8.42
N ARG A 151 -1.94 -8.92 -8.49
CA ARG A 151 -1.21 -8.05 -9.42
C ARG A 151 -1.57 -8.32 -10.89
N SER A 152 -1.75 -9.59 -11.27
CA SER A 152 -2.14 -9.99 -12.63
C SER A 152 -3.60 -10.42 -12.74
N ASN A 153 -4.24 -10.76 -11.62
CA ASN A 153 -5.63 -11.19 -11.54
C ASN A 153 -6.34 -10.43 -10.41
N PRO A 154 -7.00 -9.28 -10.70
CA PRO A 154 -7.65 -8.46 -9.67
C PRO A 154 -8.69 -9.20 -8.81
N GLU A 155 -9.30 -10.28 -9.30
CA GLU A 155 -10.24 -11.10 -8.53
C GLU A 155 -9.59 -11.76 -7.31
N ALA A 156 -8.28 -12.02 -7.36
CA ALA A 156 -7.55 -12.64 -6.26
C ALA A 156 -7.50 -11.75 -5.01
N TYR A 157 -7.66 -10.42 -5.13
CA TYR A 157 -7.81 -9.56 -3.96
C TYR A 157 -9.08 -9.86 -3.16
N GLY A 158 -10.18 -10.19 -3.84
CA GLY A 158 -11.43 -10.63 -3.21
C GLY A 158 -11.31 -12.01 -2.57
N GLN A 159 -10.50 -12.90 -3.15
CA GLN A 159 -10.17 -14.20 -2.56
C GLN A 159 -9.38 -14.02 -1.25
N ALA A 160 -8.41 -13.11 -1.22
CA ALA A 160 -7.65 -12.77 -0.02
C ALA A 160 -8.57 -12.25 1.12
N GLU A 161 -9.50 -11.34 0.80
CA GLU A 161 -10.50 -10.84 1.76
C GLU A 161 -11.43 -11.96 2.25
N SER A 162 -11.86 -12.86 1.36
CA SER A 162 -12.76 -13.97 1.69
C SER A 162 -12.12 -14.94 2.71
N VAL A 163 -10.84 -15.28 2.51
CA VAL A 163 -10.07 -16.10 3.46
C VAL A 163 -10.06 -15.45 4.84
N ILE A 164 -9.78 -14.15 4.91
CA ILE A 164 -9.70 -13.43 6.18
C ILE A 164 -11.07 -13.32 6.87
N THR A 165 -12.11 -13.03 6.09
CA THR A 165 -13.48 -12.90 6.60
C THR A 165 -13.99 -14.22 7.16
N ALA A 166 -13.69 -15.34 6.51
CA ALA A 166 -14.06 -16.68 6.98
C ALA A 166 -13.39 -17.05 8.31
N ILE A 167 -12.21 -16.53 8.60
CA ILE A 167 -11.44 -16.81 9.81
C ILE A 167 -11.81 -15.86 10.95
N THR A 168 -12.05 -14.59 10.63
CA THR A 168 -12.51 -13.60 11.61
C THR A 168 -13.94 -13.88 12.10
N SER A 169 -14.80 -14.46 11.25
CA SER A 169 -16.14 -14.92 11.66
C SER A 169 -16.11 -16.12 12.62
N GLN A 170 -15.02 -16.89 12.63
CA GLN A 170 -14.76 -17.95 13.60
C GLN A 170 -14.13 -17.42 14.90
N GLY A 171 -14.05 -16.10 15.07
CA GLY A 171 -13.50 -15.44 16.26
C GLY A 171 -11.99 -15.28 16.27
N ILE A 172 -11.27 -15.71 15.23
CA ILE A 172 -9.81 -15.56 15.14
C ILE A 172 -9.49 -14.15 14.64
N ARG A 173 -9.06 -13.28 15.55
CA ARG A 173 -8.63 -11.91 15.25
C ARG A 173 -7.16 -11.72 15.62
N HIS A 174 -6.35 -11.28 14.65
CA HIS A 174 -4.91 -11.11 14.85
C HIS A 174 -4.37 -9.96 13.98
N GLY A 175 -3.38 -9.22 14.48
CA GLY A 175 -2.79 -8.08 13.75
C GLY A 175 -2.22 -8.46 12.37
N LYS A 176 -1.63 -9.65 12.23
CA LYS A 176 -1.12 -10.16 10.94
C LYS A 176 -2.24 -10.37 9.90
N ILE A 177 -3.41 -10.83 10.34
CA ILE A 177 -4.58 -11.08 9.49
C ILE A 177 -5.21 -9.75 9.07
N LEU A 178 -5.33 -8.80 10.01
CA LEU A 178 -5.87 -7.47 9.72
C LEU A 178 -4.95 -6.63 8.84
N HIS A 179 -3.63 -6.84 8.91
CA HIS A 179 -2.69 -6.28 7.93
C HIS A 179 -2.98 -6.82 6.52
N ALA A 180 -3.12 -8.14 6.36
CA ALA A 180 -3.47 -8.72 5.07
C ALA A 180 -4.84 -8.24 4.56
N LEU A 181 -5.80 -8.02 5.46
CA LEU A 181 -7.13 -7.49 5.11
C LEU A 181 -7.00 -6.08 4.55
N SER A 182 -6.25 -5.22 5.26
CA SER A 182 -5.99 -3.85 4.84
C SER A 182 -5.42 -3.79 3.42
N LEU A 183 -4.40 -4.60 3.13
CA LEU A 183 -3.82 -4.67 1.78
C LEU A 183 -4.81 -5.24 0.73
N SER A 184 -5.62 -6.22 1.11
CA SER A 184 -6.58 -6.88 0.21
C SER A 184 -7.70 -5.93 -0.22
N VAL A 185 -8.27 -5.19 0.72
CA VAL A 185 -9.32 -4.22 0.39
C VAL A 185 -8.75 -2.96 -0.27
N LEU A 186 -7.50 -2.58 0.04
CA LEU A 186 -6.80 -1.52 -0.69
C LEU A 186 -6.58 -1.89 -2.17
N GLY A 187 -6.16 -3.13 -2.45
CA GLY A 187 -6.03 -3.66 -3.82
C GLY A 187 -7.35 -3.71 -4.58
N GLN A 188 -8.48 -3.73 -3.86
CA GLN A 188 -9.82 -3.62 -4.44
C GLN A 188 -10.31 -2.17 -4.60
N GLY A 189 -9.47 -1.17 -4.33
CA GLY A 189 -9.84 0.25 -4.44
C GLY A 189 -10.77 0.74 -3.31
N ARG A 190 -10.75 0.11 -2.14
CA ARG A 190 -11.55 0.48 -0.96
C ARG A 190 -10.65 1.04 0.17
N PRO A 191 -10.05 2.24 0.01
CA PRO A 191 -9.02 2.72 0.93
C PRO A 191 -9.55 3.07 2.33
N ALA A 192 -10.80 3.56 2.45
CA ALA A 192 -11.41 3.83 3.77
C ALA A 192 -11.59 2.55 4.62
N GLU A 193 -11.85 1.42 3.98
CA GLU A 193 -11.90 0.11 4.66
C GLU A 193 -10.51 -0.42 4.98
N ALA A 194 -9.54 -0.19 4.08
CA ALA A 194 -8.15 -0.54 4.33
C ALA A 194 -7.61 0.17 5.58
N GLN A 195 -7.92 1.46 5.72
CA GLN A 195 -7.56 2.25 6.89
C GLN A 195 -8.17 1.65 8.17
N ARG A 196 -9.48 1.36 8.17
CA ARG A 196 -10.17 0.77 9.32
C ARG A 196 -9.58 -0.57 9.75
N ALA A 197 -9.26 -1.45 8.79
CA ALA A 197 -8.62 -2.73 9.07
C ALA A 197 -7.24 -2.56 9.71
N ALA A 198 -6.42 -1.62 9.21
CA ALA A 198 -5.12 -1.32 9.78
C ALA A 198 -5.22 -0.75 11.21
N GLU A 199 -6.18 0.15 11.45
CA GLU A 199 -6.49 0.71 12.77
C GLU A 199 -6.91 -0.34 13.78
N GLU A 200 -7.80 -1.27 13.38
CA GLU A 200 -8.18 -2.40 14.22
C GLU A 200 -6.96 -3.30 14.49
N GLY A 201 -6.14 -3.58 13.47
CA GLY A 201 -4.91 -4.34 13.63
C GLY A 201 -3.97 -3.73 14.65
N MET A 202 -3.80 -2.41 14.64
CA MET A 202 -2.93 -1.69 15.57
C MET A 202 -3.42 -1.76 17.02
N LYS A 203 -4.73 -1.92 17.24
CA LYS A 203 -5.29 -2.16 18.59
C LYS A 203 -4.91 -3.55 19.12
N LEU A 204 -4.73 -4.53 18.25
CA LEU A 204 -4.37 -5.91 18.62
C LEU A 204 -2.86 -6.13 18.70
N ALA A 205 -2.07 -5.42 17.90
CA ALA A 205 -0.61 -5.62 17.82
C ALA A 205 0.11 -4.27 17.64
N THR A 206 0.50 -3.65 18.75
CA THR A 206 1.18 -2.35 18.75
C THR A 206 2.60 -2.39 18.19
N GLY A 207 3.27 -3.54 18.25
CA GLY A 207 4.65 -3.74 17.75
C GLY A 207 4.77 -4.19 16.29
N LEU A 208 3.65 -4.43 15.58
CA LEU A 208 3.70 -4.92 14.20
C LEU A 208 3.87 -3.75 13.22
N VAL A 209 5.12 -3.43 12.87
CA VAL A 209 5.55 -2.24 12.10
C VAL A 209 4.77 -2.00 10.81
N ARG A 210 4.36 -3.06 10.11
CA ARG A 210 3.67 -2.97 8.82
C ARG A 210 2.21 -2.48 8.91
N LEU A 211 1.57 -2.50 10.08
CA LEU A 211 0.21 -1.98 10.25
C LEU A 211 0.10 -0.45 10.10
N PRO A 212 0.93 0.37 10.78
CA PRO A 212 0.93 1.81 10.52
C PRO A 212 1.32 2.16 9.08
N ILE A 213 2.12 1.32 8.40
CA ILE A 213 2.41 1.48 6.96
C ILE A 213 1.14 1.27 6.14
N ALA A 214 0.42 0.16 6.34
CA ALA A 214 -0.82 -0.11 5.63
C ALA A 214 -1.89 0.98 5.87
N GLN A 215 -1.96 1.54 7.08
CA GLN A 215 -2.80 2.72 7.35
C GLN A 215 -2.33 3.94 6.56
N GLY A 216 -1.02 4.19 6.52
CA GLY A 216 -0.43 5.28 5.74
C GLY A 216 -0.73 5.15 4.25
N ASP A 217 -0.59 3.95 3.68
CA ASP A 217 -0.87 3.68 2.26
C ASP A 217 -2.36 3.92 1.95
N ALA A 218 -3.25 3.50 2.85
CA ALA A 218 -4.69 3.73 2.73
C ALA A 218 -5.07 5.22 2.86
N LEU A 219 -4.39 5.98 3.73
CA LEU A 219 -4.59 7.42 3.87
C LEU A 219 -4.03 8.19 2.67
N LEU A 220 -2.91 7.74 2.11
CA LEU A 220 -2.31 8.29 0.90
C LEU A 220 -3.26 8.11 -0.30
N ALA A 221 -3.91 6.95 -0.41
CA ALA A 221 -4.94 6.66 -1.42
C ALA A 221 -6.30 7.36 -1.14
N GLN A 222 -6.38 8.21 -0.12
CA GLN A 222 -7.52 9.11 0.16
C GLN A 222 -7.07 10.58 0.09
N GLU A 223 -5.88 10.84 -0.46
CA GLU A 223 -5.24 12.16 -0.51
C GLU A 223 -5.04 12.83 0.88
N ASN A 224 -5.10 12.06 1.97
CA ASN A 224 -4.88 12.56 3.33
C ASN A 224 -3.38 12.51 3.69
N TYR A 225 -2.57 13.30 2.98
CA TYR A 225 -1.12 13.25 3.02
C TYR A 225 -0.52 13.48 4.41
N GLY A 226 -1.07 14.44 5.17
CA GLY A 226 -0.59 14.74 6.53
C GLY A 226 -0.80 13.57 7.50
N SER A 227 -1.98 12.94 7.45
CA SER A 227 -2.26 11.75 8.28
C SER A 227 -1.47 10.54 7.80
N ALA A 228 -1.32 10.35 6.48
CA ALA A 228 -0.50 9.30 5.91
C ALA A 228 0.94 9.39 6.41
N ARG A 229 1.53 10.60 6.34
CA ARG A 229 2.87 10.89 6.84
C ARG A 229 3.01 10.60 8.34
N ALA A 230 2.01 10.96 9.15
CA ALA A 230 2.00 10.66 10.58
C ALA A 230 1.96 9.15 10.85
N SER A 231 1.20 8.39 10.07
CA SER A 231 1.17 6.92 10.15
C SER A 231 2.51 6.30 9.77
N TYR A 232 3.19 6.77 8.71
CA TYR A 232 4.55 6.30 8.39
C TYR A 232 5.56 6.63 9.51
N ALA A 233 5.47 7.82 10.11
CA ALA A 233 6.30 8.20 11.25
C ALA A 233 6.07 7.27 12.47
N LYS A 234 4.84 6.81 12.69
CA LYS A 234 4.54 5.79 13.71
C LYS A 234 5.23 4.46 13.42
N ALA A 235 5.32 4.05 12.16
CA ALA A 235 6.09 2.86 11.78
C ALA A 235 7.59 3.04 12.11
N LEU A 236 8.15 4.22 11.82
CA LEU A 236 9.55 4.54 12.11
C LEU A 236 9.86 4.64 13.61
N ALA A 237 8.87 4.94 14.45
CA ALA A 237 9.05 4.86 15.90
C ALA A 237 9.27 3.43 16.40
N THR A 238 8.82 2.41 15.65
CA THR A 238 9.09 1.00 15.96
C THR A 238 10.33 0.47 15.24
N ASN A 239 10.53 0.82 13.97
CA ASN A 239 11.75 0.52 13.22
C ASN A 239 12.22 1.75 12.43
N GLY A 240 13.21 2.47 12.98
CA GLY A 240 13.74 3.70 12.37
C GLY A 240 14.47 3.50 11.05
N GLN A 241 14.86 2.27 10.71
CA GLN A 241 15.55 1.95 9.45
C GLN A 241 14.61 1.38 8.38
N HIS A 242 13.31 1.29 8.64
CA HIS A 242 12.36 0.68 7.71
C HIS A 242 12.33 1.41 6.36
N ILE A 243 12.90 0.77 5.32
CA ILE A 243 13.14 1.40 4.01
C ILE A 243 11.84 1.88 3.35
N TRP A 244 10.78 1.07 3.38
CA TRP A 244 9.48 1.45 2.80
C TRP A 244 8.89 2.69 3.46
N ALA A 245 8.83 2.74 4.80
CA ALA A 245 8.27 3.88 5.52
C ALA A 245 9.08 5.18 5.31
N ARG A 246 10.43 5.08 5.29
CA ARG A 246 11.30 6.22 4.92
C ARG A 246 10.98 6.70 3.49
N THR A 247 10.86 5.78 2.54
CA THR A 247 10.51 6.09 1.15
C THR A 247 9.12 6.73 1.03
N ALA A 248 8.14 6.25 1.78
CA ALA A 248 6.78 6.77 1.77
C ALA A 248 6.70 8.19 2.34
N ILE A 249 7.52 8.53 3.33
CA ILE A 249 7.67 9.92 3.81
C ILE A 249 8.28 10.81 2.71
N GLN A 250 9.31 10.33 2.00
CA GLN A 250 9.86 11.10 0.87
C GLN A 250 8.81 11.37 -0.21
N LEU A 251 7.94 10.39 -0.48
CA LEU A 251 6.83 10.54 -1.42
C LEU A 251 5.81 11.57 -0.92
N THR A 252 5.37 11.48 0.34
CA THR A 252 4.42 12.46 0.89
C THR A 252 5.01 13.86 0.88
N ASP A 253 6.27 14.03 1.29
CA ASP A 253 6.95 15.33 1.33
C ASP A 253 7.16 15.92 -0.07
N ALA A 254 7.30 15.06 -1.10
CA ALA A 254 7.34 15.49 -2.49
C ALA A 254 5.98 15.98 -2.98
N ILE A 255 4.92 15.19 -2.76
CA ILE A 255 3.55 15.54 -3.18
C ILE A 255 3.06 16.82 -2.50
N THR A 256 3.33 16.97 -1.20
CA THR A 256 2.92 18.17 -0.42
C THR A 256 3.90 19.33 -0.55
N ARG A 257 5.02 19.16 -1.26
CA ARG A 257 6.07 20.19 -1.43
C ARG A 257 6.69 20.69 -0.11
N GLU A 258 6.64 19.89 0.95
CA GLU A 258 7.20 20.25 2.26
C GLU A 258 8.74 20.09 2.33
N GLY A 259 9.33 19.33 1.41
CA GLY A 259 10.78 19.09 1.34
C GLY A 259 11.48 19.82 0.20
N LYS A 260 12.76 20.21 0.42
CA LYS A 260 13.62 20.68 -0.68
C LYS A 260 13.94 19.51 -1.62
N PRO A 261 13.68 19.61 -2.94
CA PRO A 261 13.89 18.51 -3.88
C PRO A 261 15.29 17.87 -3.78
N ALA A 262 16.35 18.68 -3.68
CA ALA A 262 17.72 18.18 -3.53
C ALA A 262 17.94 17.30 -2.29
N LEU A 263 17.27 17.59 -1.16
CA LEU A 263 17.35 16.77 0.05
C LEU A 263 16.57 15.47 -0.10
N LEU A 264 15.38 15.53 -0.72
CA LEU A 264 14.55 14.35 -0.98
C LEU A 264 15.26 13.38 -1.94
N LEU A 265 15.88 13.91 -3.02
CA LEU A 265 16.68 13.11 -3.96
C LEU A 265 17.88 12.44 -3.29
N ARG A 266 18.61 13.18 -2.43
CA ARG A 266 19.74 12.63 -1.69
C ARG A 266 19.34 11.47 -0.78
N GLU A 267 18.18 11.56 -0.13
CA GLU A 267 17.66 10.48 0.71
C GLU A 267 17.22 9.27 -0.12
N CYS A 268 16.57 9.49 -1.28
CA CYS A 268 16.25 8.40 -2.22
C CYS A 268 17.53 7.66 -2.68
N ASP A 269 18.59 8.40 -3.04
CA ASP A 269 19.87 7.81 -3.43
C ASP A 269 20.56 7.05 -2.29
N LYS A 270 20.40 7.52 -1.05
CA LYS A 270 20.88 6.81 0.13
C LYS A 270 20.13 5.50 0.33
N LEU A 271 18.80 5.51 0.24
CA LEU A 271 17.97 4.32 0.36
C LEU A 271 18.28 3.27 -0.71
N LEU A 272 18.54 3.70 -1.96
CA LEU A 272 18.96 2.81 -3.04
C LEU A 272 20.30 2.13 -2.73
N ARG A 273 21.31 2.91 -2.32
CA ARG A 273 22.63 2.36 -1.95
C ARG A 273 22.55 1.41 -0.74
N GLU A 274 21.72 1.75 0.23
CA GLU A 274 21.48 0.94 1.42
C GLU A 274 20.88 -0.42 1.02
N LEU A 275 19.85 -0.43 0.17
CA LEU A 275 19.22 -1.64 -0.36
C LEU A 275 20.21 -2.52 -1.13
N GLU A 276 21.03 -1.92 -1.99
CA GLU A 276 22.04 -2.61 -2.79
C GLU A 276 23.20 -3.16 -1.95
N THR A 277 23.53 -2.50 -0.85
CA THR A 277 24.56 -2.99 0.09
C THR A 277 24.05 -4.18 0.89
N LEU A 278 22.79 -4.15 1.33
CA LEU A 278 22.18 -5.24 2.10
C LEU A 278 21.92 -6.47 1.24
N HIS A 279 21.56 -6.27 -0.03
CA HIS A 279 21.18 -7.34 -0.96
C HIS A 279 21.77 -7.12 -2.36
N PRO A 280 23.08 -7.34 -2.55
CA PRO A 280 23.76 -7.05 -3.81
C PRO A 280 23.32 -7.95 -4.98
N GLU A 281 22.94 -9.20 -4.70
CA GLU A 281 22.57 -10.18 -5.74
C GLU A 281 21.07 -10.17 -6.07
N ASN A 282 20.22 -10.00 -5.07
CA ASN A 282 18.76 -10.05 -5.23
C ASN A 282 18.06 -8.99 -4.35
N PRO A 283 18.17 -7.70 -4.71
CA PRO A 283 17.49 -6.64 -3.97
C PRO A 283 15.97 -6.73 -4.14
N PRO A 284 15.18 -6.54 -3.07
CA PRO A 284 13.71 -6.53 -3.15
C PRO A 284 13.17 -5.61 -4.25
N VAL A 285 12.70 -6.20 -5.35
CA VAL A 285 12.43 -5.49 -6.60
C VAL A 285 11.32 -4.44 -6.46
N ARG A 286 10.24 -4.76 -5.74
CA ARG A 286 9.14 -3.80 -5.50
C ARG A 286 9.61 -2.62 -4.63
N THR A 287 10.44 -2.88 -3.63
CA THR A 287 11.00 -1.81 -2.78
C THR A 287 11.92 -0.90 -3.59
N LYS A 288 12.80 -1.47 -4.44
CA LYS A 288 13.66 -0.69 -5.33
C LYS A 288 12.84 0.13 -6.33
N ALA A 289 11.83 -0.48 -6.95
CA ALA A 289 10.90 0.19 -7.85
C ALA A 289 10.17 1.35 -7.16
N PHE A 290 9.74 1.17 -5.91
CA PHE A 290 9.08 2.21 -5.13
C PHE A 290 9.99 3.42 -4.89
N ILE A 291 11.25 3.20 -4.50
CA ILE A 291 12.23 4.29 -4.32
C ILE A 291 12.44 5.04 -5.64
N LEU A 292 12.56 4.32 -6.77
CA LEU A 292 12.74 4.94 -8.08
C LEU A 292 11.52 5.76 -8.52
N SER A 293 10.30 5.27 -8.31
CA SER A 293 9.10 6.06 -8.61
C SER A 293 8.98 7.29 -7.71
N THR A 294 9.34 7.18 -6.43
CA THR A 294 9.37 8.33 -5.51
C THR A 294 10.42 9.35 -5.93
N LYS A 295 11.61 8.91 -6.33
CA LYS A 295 12.64 9.79 -6.91
C LYS A 295 12.12 10.50 -8.16
N GLY A 296 11.37 9.79 -8.99
CA GLY A 296 10.71 10.35 -10.16
C GLY A 296 9.64 11.40 -9.82
N GLU A 297 8.84 11.17 -8.77
CA GLU A 297 7.88 12.15 -8.26
C GLU A 297 8.58 13.44 -7.79
N VAL A 298 9.72 13.30 -7.10
CA VAL A 298 10.53 14.46 -6.68
C VAL A 298 11.03 15.25 -7.90
N PHE A 299 11.54 14.58 -8.93
CA PHE A 299 11.94 15.25 -10.18
C PHE A 299 10.76 15.94 -10.86
N PHE A 300 9.59 15.30 -10.87
CA PHE A 300 8.40 15.83 -11.50
C PHE A 300 7.90 17.11 -10.82
N VAL A 301 7.85 17.11 -9.49
CA VAL A 301 7.48 18.27 -8.69
C VAL A 301 8.53 19.38 -8.81
N ASP A 302 9.82 19.06 -8.99
CA ASP A 302 10.87 20.04 -9.29
C ASP A 302 10.90 20.49 -10.77
N GLY A 303 9.92 20.09 -11.59
CA GLY A 303 9.79 20.52 -13.00
C GLY A 303 10.74 19.82 -13.98
N GLN A 304 11.48 18.80 -13.54
CA GLN A 304 12.44 18.03 -14.34
C GLN A 304 11.77 16.80 -14.98
N SER A 305 10.92 17.04 -15.99
CA SER A 305 10.05 16.00 -16.58
C SER A 305 10.81 14.84 -17.24
N GLU A 306 11.97 15.08 -17.87
CA GLU A 306 12.79 14.01 -18.47
C GLU A 306 13.39 13.08 -17.42
N ALA A 307 13.86 13.64 -16.29
CA ALA A 307 14.42 12.87 -15.18
C ALA A 307 13.32 12.06 -14.46
N ALA A 308 12.11 12.64 -14.34
CA ALA A 308 10.92 11.95 -13.86
C ALA A 308 10.56 10.77 -14.76
N LEU A 309 10.49 10.98 -16.09
CA LEU A 309 10.22 9.95 -17.07
C LEU A 309 11.24 8.80 -17.02
N LYS A 310 12.54 9.12 -16.92
CA LYS A 310 13.59 8.12 -16.76
C LYS A 310 13.36 7.28 -15.49
N SER A 311 13.11 7.93 -14.36
CA SER A 311 12.91 7.25 -13.07
C SER A 311 11.65 6.37 -13.07
N ALA A 312 10.57 6.82 -13.72
CA ALA A 312 9.37 6.03 -13.92
C ALA A 312 9.62 4.78 -14.78
N ASN A 313 10.36 4.92 -15.89
CA ASN A 313 10.74 3.77 -16.73
C ASN A 313 11.66 2.79 -15.98
N ASP A 314 12.64 3.28 -15.21
CA ASP A 314 13.52 2.44 -14.39
C ASP A 314 12.72 1.66 -13.33
N SER A 315 11.71 2.29 -12.72
CA SER A 315 10.78 1.65 -11.79
C SER A 315 9.96 0.54 -12.46
N LEU A 316 9.37 0.84 -13.63
CA LEU A 316 8.53 -0.09 -14.39
C LEU A 316 9.32 -1.26 -14.98
N ALA A 317 10.60 -1.08 -15.28
CA ALA A 317 11.49 -2.16 -15.72
C ALA A 317 11.70 -3.22 -14.62
N LEU A 318 11.67 -2.81 -13.35
CA LEU A 318 11.78 -3.72 -12.20
C LEU A 318 10.41 -4.27 -11.78
N PHE A 319 9.38 -3.43 -11.82
CA PHE A 319 8.04 -3.80 -11.35
C PHE A 319 6.96 -3.21 -12.27
N PRO A 320 6.53 -3.94 -13.32
CA PRO A 320 5.57 -3.45 -14.31
C PRO A 320 4.17 -3.17 -13.76
N PHE A 321 3.82 -3.73 -12.60
CA PHE A 321 2.53 -3.56 -11.92
C PHE A 321 2.50 -2.33 -11.00
N ASN A 322 3.40 -1.35 -11.20
CA ASN A 322 3.42 -0.10 -10.45
C ASN A 322 2.50 0.95 -11.10
N ASP A 323 1.25 1.01 -10.64
CA ASP A 323 0.24 1.97 -11.10
C ASP A 323 0.72 3.44 -10.97
N ARG A 324 1.35 3.79 -9.85
CA ARG A 324 1.92 5.12 -9.61
C ARG A 324 3.04 5.47 -10.59
N ALA A 325 3.88 4.50 -10.98
CA ALA A 325 4.94 4.75 -11.96
C ALA A 325 4.38 4.94 -13.38
N HIS A 326 3.33 4.21 -13.77
CA HIS A 326 2.61 4.46 -15.03
C HIS A 326 1.95 5.83 -15.04
N LEU A 327 1.30 6.22 -13.93
CA LEU A 327 0.71 7.55 -13.77
C LEU A 327 1.78 8.64 -13.89
N LEU A 328 2.89 8.52 -13.15
CA LEU A 328 4.02 9.44 -13.22
C LEU A 328 4.60 9.52 -14.64
N LYS A 329 4.77 8.39 -15.32
CA LYS A 329 5.22 8.33 -16.72
C LYS A 329 4.27 9.13 -17.62
N GLY A 330 2.97 8.93 -17.50
CA GLY A 330 1.97 9.68 -18.28
C GLY A 330 2.02 11.18 -17.98
N ARG A 331 2.10 11.58 -16.71
CA ARG A 331 2.22 12.98 -16.28
C ARG A 331 3.47 13.65 -16.87
N ALA A 332 4.62 12.97 -16.78
CA ALA A 332 5.88 13.45 -17.34
C ALA A 332 5.82 13.57 -18.87
N LEU A 333 5.26 12.58 -19.57
CA LEU A 333 5.11 12.61 -21.03
C LEU A 333 4.17 13.73 -21.49
N ALA A 334 3.07 13.96 -20.78
CA ALA A 334 2.14 15.06 -21.07
C ALA A 334 2.82 16.43 -20.91
N ARG A 335 3.63 16.64 -19.87
CA ARG A 335 4.44 17.87 -19.72
C ARG A 335 5.46 18.06 -20.83
N LEU A 336 5.97 16.97 -21.38
CA LEU A 336 6.90 16.97 -22.52
C LEU A 336 6.19 17.11 -23.87
N GLY A 337 4.86 17.24 -23.89
CA GLY A 337 4.06 17.32 -25.13
C GLY A 337 3.93 16.00 -25.90
N LYS A 338 4.33 14.87 -25.29
CA LYS A 338 4.27 13.52 -25.90
C LYS A 338 2.92 12.86 -25.62
N ASN A 339 1.86 13.46 -26.15
CA ASN A 339 0.48 13.17 -25.74
C ASN A 339 0.05 11.72 -26.01
N ASP A 340 0.41 11.12 -27.15
CA ASP A 340 0.02 9.73 -27.46
C ASP A 340 0.69 8.72 -26.52
N GLU A 341 1.98 8.92 -26.23
CA GLU A 341 2.71 8.10 -25.26
C GLU A 341 2.14 8.28 -23.84
N ALA A 342 1.73 9.51 -23.49
CA ALA A 342 1.10 9.82 -22.21
C ALA A 342 -0.22 9.07 -22.04
N LYS A 343 -1.09 9.08 -23.07
CA LYS A 343 -2.36 8.35 -23.08
C LYS A 343 -2.15 6.85 -22.91
N ALA A 344 -1.14 6.27 -23.56
CA ALA A 344 -0.80 4.86 -23.39
C ALA A 344 -0.38 4.54 -21.94
N ALA A 345 0.45 5.39 -21.32
CA ALA A 345 0.85 5.22 -19.93
C ALA A 345 -0.34 5.38 -18.96
N PHE A 346 -1.25 6.33 -19.21
CA PHE A 346 -2.46 6.50 -18.43
C PHE A 346 -3.40 5.30 -18.56
N ALA A 347 -3.53 4.70 -19.74
CA ALA A 347 -4.34 3.50 -19.93
C ALA A 347 -3.83 2.31 -19.07
N GLU A 348 -2.51 2.12 -18.96
CA GLU A 348 -1.95 1.11 -18.06
C GLU A 348 -2.18 1.45 -16.58
N ALA A 349 -2.07 2.73 -16.18
CA ALA A 349 -2.40 3.15 -14.82
C ALA A 349 -3.89 2.88 -14.46
N THR A 350 -4.82 3.22 -15.36
CA THR A 350 -6.26 2.93 -15.19
C THR A 350 -6.54 1.43 -15.14
N LYS A 351 -5.86 0.63 -15.97
CA LYS A 351 -6.03 -0.83 -15.98
C LYS A 351 -5.60 -1.47 -14.66
N LEU A 352 -4.53 -0.97 -14.04
CA LEU A 352 -4.05 -1.47 -12.75
C LEU A 352 -4.91 -0.98 -11.57
N SER A 353 -5.51 0.21 -11.69
CA SER A 353 -6.31 0.84 -10.63
C SER A 353 -7.70 1.27 -11.13
N PRO A 354 -8.53 0.34 -11.64
CA PRO A 354 -9.79 0.68 -12.34
C PRO A 354 -10.84 1.32 -11.45
N LYS A 355 -10.74 1.14 -10.13
CA LYS A 355 -11.67 1.67 -9.13
C LYS A 355 -11.15 2.93 -8.42
N SER A 356 -9.93 3.39 -8.74
CA SER A 356 -9.32 4.53 -8.06
C SER A 356 -9.78 5.85 -8.68
N LEU A 357 -10.69 6.54 -7.99
CA LEU A 357 -11.14 7.87 -8.39
C LEU A 357 -9.98 8.87 -8.41
N ASP A 358 -9.05 8.79 -7.46
CA ASP A 358 -7.93 9.72 -7.37
C ASP A 358 -6.98 9.61 -8.58
N VAL A 359 -6.69 8.38 -9.02
CA VAL A 359 -5.91 8.14 -10.24
C VAL A 359 -6.68 8.66 -11.46
N ALA A 360 -7.98 8.38 -11.56
CA ALA A 360 -8.80 8.85 -12.67
C ALA A 360 -8.93 10.37 -12.74
N LYS A 361 -9.06 11.07 -11.60
CA LYS A 361 -9.07 12.54 -11.51
C LYS A 361 -7.78 13.14 -12.06
N GLN A 362 -6.64 12.59 -11.67
CA GLN A 362 -5.34 13.04 -12.18
C GLN A 362 -5.24 12.81 -13.68
N ILE A 363 -5.61 11.62 -14.17
CA ILE A 363 -5.59 11.32 -15.61
C ILE A 363 -6.54 12.26 -16.37
N ALA A 364 -7.77 12.47 -15.89
CA ALA A 364 -8.75 13.35 -16.52
C ALA A 364 -8.25 14.80 -16.58
N TRP A 365 -7.54 15.27 -15.55
CA TRP A 365 -6.90 16.58 -15.56
C TRP A 365 -5.86 16.68 -16.70
N TYR A 366 -4.97 15.70 -16.83
CA TYR A 366 -3.95 15.69 -17.88
C TYR A 366 -4.55 15.49 -19.28
N MET A 367 -5.61 14.72 -19.41
CA MET A 367 -6.35 14.57 -20.67
C MET A 367 -6.96 15.90 -21.10
N ASN A 368 -7.57 16.65 -20.18
CA ASN A 368 -8.04 18.01 -20.47
C ASN A 368 -6.89 18.98 -20.83
N TYR A 369 -5.76 18.88 -20.15
CA TYR A 369 -4.56 19.67 -20.47
C TYR A 369 -4.06 19.39 -21.90
N MET A 370 -4.16 18.14 -22.36
CA MET A 370 -3.83 17.71 -23.72
C MET A 370 -5.00 17.93 -24.72
N GLU A 371 -6.04 18.67 -24.34
CA GLU A 371 -7.26 18.94 -25.12
C GLU A 371 -8.11 17.70 -25.47
N ASP A 372 -7.90 16.57 -24.80
CA ASP A 372 -8.67 15.33 -24.95
C ASP A 372 -9.79 15.24 -23.89
N LYS A 373 -10.84 16.03 -24.09
CA LYS A 373 -11.98 16.11 -23.17
C LYS A 373 -12.79 14.81 -23.14
N GLU A 374 -12.91 14.14 -24.29
CA GLU A 374 -13.58 12.84 -24.40
C GLU A 374 -12.85 11.76 -23.62
N GLY A 375 -11.52 11.72 -23.69
CA GLY A 375 -10.69 10.84 -22.86
C GLY A 375 -10.88 11.12 -21.37
N ALA A 376 -10.90 12.40 -20.98
CA ALA A 376 -11.12 12.79 -19.59
C ALA A 376 -12.50 12.32 -19.06
N LEU A 377 -13.54 12.37 -19.88
CA LEU A 377 -14.84 11.79 -19.53
C LEU A 377 -14.77 10.25 -19.46
N ALA A 378 -14.11 9.61 -20.43
CA ALA A 378 -14.06 8.15 -20.52
C ALA A 378 -13.39 7.51 -19.30
N VAL A 379 -12.31 8.09 -18.77
CA VAL A 379 -11.63 7.55 -17.58
C VAL A 379 -12.50 7.67 -16.31
N LEU A 380 -13.30 8.73 -16.19
CA LEU A 380 -14.22 8.91 -15.06
C LEU A 380 -15.43 7.96 -15.15
N GLU A 381 -15.99 7.76 -16.34
CA GLU A 381 -17.06 6.77 -16.57
C GLU A 381 -16.57 5.33 -16.33
N ALA A 382 -15.31 5.04 -16.62
CA ALA A 382 -14.71 3.74 -16.29
C ALA A 382 -14.69 3.49 -14.78
N VAL A 383 -14.33 4.50 -13.96
CA VAL A 383 -14.40 4.38 -12.48
C VAL A 383 -15.83 4.18 -12.00
N LYS A 384 -16.78 4.96 -12.51
CA LYS A 384 -18.20 4.80 -12.18
C LYS A 384 -18.71 3.38 -12.48
N THR A 385 -18.26 2.79 -13.58
CA THR A 385 -18.62 1.41 -13.96
C THR A 385 -17.92 0.36 -13.09
N ALA A 386 -16.65 0.59 -12.75
CA ALA A 386 -15.86 -0.34 -11.95
C ALA A 386 -16.21 -0.28 -10.45
N ASN A 387 -16.72 0.86 -9.96
CA ASN A 387 -17.05 1.10 -8.57
C ASN A 387 -18.37 1.90 -8.45
N GLU A 388 -19.50 1.18 -8.51
CA GLU A 388 -20.84 1.80 -8.42
C GLU A 388 -21.12 2.48 -7.07
N GLU A 389 -20.36 2.15 -6.01
CA GLU A 389 -20.49 2.76 -4.69
C GLU A 389 -19.73 4.09 -4.58
N GLU A 390 -18.79 4.36 -5.49
CA GLU A 390 -17.99 5.58 -5.51
C GLU A 390 -18.87 6.79 -5.84
N SER A 391 -19.38 7.44 -4.80
CA SER A 391 -20.33 8.55 -4.95
C SER A 391 -19.62 9.86 -5.32
N LEU A 392 -18.30 9.96 -5.10
CA LEU A 392 -17.53 11.15 -5.44
C LEU A 392 -17.16 11.22 -6.94
N VAL A 393 -17.45 10.17 -7.72
CA VAL A 393 -17.23 10.20 -9.19
C VAL A 393 -18.20 11.16 -9.90
N TYR A 394 -19.42 11.33 -9.39
CA TYR A 394 -20.47 12.12 -10.04
C TYR A 394 -20.15 13.62 -10.09
N PRO A 395 -19.66 14.28 -9.02
CA PRO A 395 -19.15 15.65 -9.11
C PRO A 395 -18.08 15.86 -10.18
N GLU A 396 -17.21 14.87 -10.39
CA GLU A 396 -16.15 14.93 -11.41
C GLU A 396 -16.73 14.74 -12.82
N LEU A 397 -17.72 13.85 -12.98
CA LEU A 397 -18.45 13.69 -14.23
C LEU A 397 -19.19 14.98 -14.63
N VAL A 398 -19.77 15.72 -13.67
CA VAL A 398 -20.38 17.04 -13.95
C VAL A 398 -19.39 17.98 -14.60
N LYS A 399 -18.15 18.07 -14.09
CA LYS A 399 -17.09 18.90 -14.68
C LYS A 399 -16.76 18.44 -16.10
N ALA A 400 -16.62 17.14 -16.32
CA ALA A 400 -16.29 16.56 -17.62
C ALA A 400 -17.41 16.78 -18.66
N TYR A 401 -18.67 16.57 -18.28
CA TYR A 401 -19.84 16.81 -19.14
C TYR A 401 -19.96 18.29 -19.51
N ILE A 402 -19.75 19.21 -18.57
CA ILE A 402 -19.76 20.66 -18.85
C ILE A 402 -18.63 21.05 -19.81
N ALA A 403 -17.44 20.47 -19.67
CA ALA A 403 -16.33 20.75 -20.58
C ALA A 403 -16.63 20.34 -22.04
N LEU A 404 -17.51 19.35 -22.22
CA LEU A 404 -18.02 18.84 -23.49
C LEU A 404 -19.36 19.47 -23.92
N GLU A 405 -19.85 20.47 -23.20
CA GLU A 405 -21.16 21.13 -23.44
C GLU A 405 -22.37 20.19 -23.38
N LYS A 406 -22.22 19.04 -22.72
CA LYS A 406 -23.28 18.04 -22.46
C LYS A 406 -24.06 18.39 -21.20
N VAL A 407 -24.81 19.48 -21.26
CA VAL A 407 -25.42 20.13 -20.08
C VAL A 407 -26.53 19.27 -19.45
N ASP A 408 -27.26 18.48 -20.24
CA ASP A 408 -28.32 17.62 -19.72
C ASP A 408 -27.76 16.41 -18.95
N GLU A 409 -26.69 15.79 -19.46
CA GLU A 409 -25.95 14.75 -18.76
C GLU A 409 -25.25 15.29 -17.50
N ALA A 410 -24.70 16.52 -17.56
CA ALA A 410 -24.18 17.20 -16.39
C ALA A 410 -25.26 17.40 -15.32
N LYS A 411 -26.49 17.78 -15.71
CA LYS A 411 -27.61 17.91 -14.77
C LYS A 411 -27.96 16.57 -14.13
N ALA A 412 -28.06 15.50 -14.91
CA ALA A 412 -28.35 14.17 -14.39
C ALA A 412 -27.25 13.70 -13.40
N ALA A 413 -25.98 13.96 -13.69
CA ALA A 413 -24.88 13.65 -12.78
C ALA A 413 -24.91 14.49 -11.48
N ALA A 414 -25.33 15.76 -11.56
CA ALA A 414 -25.50 16.61 -10.37
C ALA A 414 -26.68 16.14 -9.50
N GLU A 415 -27.79 15.72 -10.10
CA GLU A 415 -28.92 15.11 -9.39
C GLU A 415 -28.52 13.80 -8.69
N GLU A 416 -27.73 12.95 -9.35
CA GLU A 416 -27.21 11.72 -8.73
C GLU A 416 -26.19 12.01 -7.61
N THR A 417 -25.40 13.09 -7.74
CA THR A 417 -24.51 13.57 -6.66
C THR A 417 -25.33 13.90 -5.41
N ILE A 418 -26.40 14.68 -5.56
CA ILE A 418 -27.31 15.07 -4.48
C ILE A 418 -27.96 13.83 -3.85
N LYS A 419 -28.48 12.93 -4.67
CA LYS A 419 -29.12 11.69 -4.20
C LYS A 419 -28.19 10.81 -3.37
N ARG A 420 -26.90 10.73 -3.74
CA ARG A 420 -25.93 9.84 -3.07
C ARG A 420 -25.26 10.46 -1.86
N LEU A 421 -24.96 11.75 -1.90
CA LEU A 421 -24.26 12.46 -0.82
C LEU A 421 -25.23 13.14 0.17
N GLY A 422 -26.49 13.31 -0.23
CA GLY A 422 -27.55 14.00 0.52
C GLY A 422 -27.74 15.46 0.09
N ASP A 423 -28.97 15.96 0.20
CA ASP A 423 -29.40 17.28 -0.28
C ASP A 423 -28.59 18.45 0.31
N ALA A 424 -28.13 18.34 1.56
CA ALA A 424 -27.34 19.39 2.21
C ALA A 424 -25.83 19.29 1.94
N HIS A 425 -25.37 18.36 1.09
CA HIS A 425 -23.95 18.16 0.84
C HIS A 425 -23.39 19.26 -0.07
N GLU A 426 -22.27 19.88 0.30
CA GLU A 426 -21.71 21.04 -0.42
C GLU A 426 -21.35 20.74 -1.88
N LEU A 427 -20.92 19.51 -2.17
CA LEU A 427 -20.61 19.06 -3.53
C LEU A 427 -21.85 18.91 -4.41
N GLY A 428 -23.03 18.62 -3.83
CA GLY A 428 -24.29 18.58 -4.56
C GLY A 428 -24.67 19.98 -5.05
N ASN A 429 -24.64 20.95 -4.13
CA ASN A 429 -24.91 22.36 -4.44
C ASN A 429 -23.88 22.93 -5.42
N LEU A 430 -22.58 22.63 -5.26
CA LEU A 430 -21.57 23.07 -6.22
C LEU A 430 -21.79 22.44 -7.61
N SER A 431 -22.19 21.17 -7.68
CA SER A 431 -22.48 20.50 -8.94
C SER A 431 -23.67 21.14 -9.66
N MET A 432 -24.75 21.44 -8.94
CA MET A 432 -25.90 22.15 -9.51
C MET A 432 -25.57 23.59 -9.90
N ALA A 433 -24.77 24.31 -9.10
CA ALA A 433 -24.28 25.64 -9.47
C ALA A 433 -23.58 25.63 -10.83
N ARG A 434 -22.68 24.66 -11.07
CA ARG A 434 -21.97 24.51 -12.35
C ARG A 434 -22.93 24.30 -13.53
N VAL A 435 -23.99 23.50 -13.33
CA VAL A 435 -25.02 23.28 -14.35
C VAL A 435 -25.77 24.57 -14.66
N HIS A 436 -26.22 25.32 -13.65
CA HIS A 436 -26.90 26.60 -13.83
C HIS A 436 -25.98 27.65 -14.49
N ILE A 437 -24.69 27.66 -14.15
CA ILE A 437 -23.68 28.49 -14.84
C ILE A 437 -23.63 28.15 -16.32
N ALA A 438 -23.55 26.85 -16.68
CA ALA A 438 -23.54 26.41 -18.08
C ALA A 438 -24.83 26.79 -18.84
N LYS A 439 -25.97 26.80 -18.15
CA LYS A 439 -27.28 27.24 -18.68
C LYS A 439 -27.47 28.75 -18.71
N LYS A 440 -26.57 29.53 -18.09
CA LYS A 440 -26.68 30.99 -17.92
C LYS A 440 -27.86 31.40 -17.03
N GLU A 441 -28.22 30.55 -16.08
CA GLU A 441 -29.26 30.75 -15.06
C GLU A 441 -28.61 31.39 -13.82
N ALA A 442 -28.45 32.72 -13.85
CA ALA A 442 -27.56 33.42 -12.92
C ALA A 442 -28.07 33.45 -11.46
N ASP A 443 -29.38 33.57 -11.26
CA ASP A 443 -29.98 33.66 -9.93
C ASP A 443 -29.92 32.29 -9.23
N GLU A 444 -30.21 31.22 -9.96
CA GLU A 444 -30.13 29.84 -9.52
C GLU A 444 -28.69 29.44 -9.23
N ALA A 445 -27.74 29.78 -10.13
CA ALA A 445 -26.32 29.55 -9.92
C ALA A 445 -25.83 30.23 -8.63
N LYS A 446 -26.22 31.50 -8.41
CA LYS A 446 -25.83 32.25 -7.21
C LYS A 446 -26.41 31.62 -5.94
N ALA A 447 -27.68 31.20 -5.95
CA ALA A 447 -28.30 30.55 -4.82
C ALA A 447 -27.55 29.27 -4.41
N GLN A 448 -27.24 28.42 -5.39
CA GLN A 448 -26.50 27.17 -5.19
C GLN A 448 -25.07 27.40 -4.67
N LEU A 449 -24.35 28.41 -5.19
CA LEU A 449 -23.01 28.77 -4.69
C LEU A 449 -23.03 29.25 -3.22
N VAL A 450 -24.04 30.04 -2.84
CA VAL A 450 -24.22 30.50 -1.45
C VAL A 450 -24.51 29.32 -0.53
N GLU A 451 -25.36 28.39 -0.94
CA GLU A 451 -25.68 27.21 -0.15
C GLU A 451 -24.47 26.28 0.01
N ALA A 452 -23.72 26.05 -1.07
CA ALA A 452 -22.46 25.30 -1.03
C ALA A 452 -21.45 25.93 -0.05
N HIS A 453 -21.35 27.26 -0.02
CA HIS A 453 -20.51 27.98 0.93
C HIS A 453 -20.96 27.77 2.39
N THR A 454 -22.26 27.97 2.64
CA THR A 454 -22.86 27.83 3.97
C THR A 454 -22.67 26.42 4.53
N ASN A 455 -22.94 25.39 3.72
CA ASN A 455 -22.86 24.00 4.17
C ASN A 455 -21.41 23.57 4.44
N LYS A 456 -20.44 24.10 3.68
CA LYS A 456 -19.02 23.84 3.93
C LYS A 456 -18.50 24.50 5.20
N GLY A 457 -18.93 25.73 5.49
CA GLY A 457 -18.62 26.46 6.72
C GLY A 457 -17.13 26.85 6.92
N LYS A 458 -16.28 26.63 5.91
CA LYS A 458 -14.86 26.99 5.91
C LYS A 458 -14.39 27.37 4.49
N PRO A 459 -13.27 28.11 4.36
CA PRO A 459 -12.69 28.40 3.04
C PRO A 459 -12.50 27.13 2.22
N TRP A 460 -12.86 27.19 0.94
CA TRP A 460 -12.86 26.05 0.04
C TRP A 460 -12.45 26.51 -1.36
N ALA A 461 -11.20 26.23 -1.72
CA ALA A 461 -10.59 26.76 -2.95
C ALA A 461 -11.38 26.42 -4.22
N GLU A 462 -11.93 25.21 -4.32
CA GLU A 462 -12.72 24.79 -5.48
C GLU A 462 -14.00 25.61 -5.66
N LEU A 463 -14.72 25.92 -4.58
CA LEU A 463 -15.87 26.82 -4.64
C LEU A 463 -15.45 28.25 -4.97
N THR A 464 -14.33 28.71 -4.42
CA THR A 464 -13.78 30.04 -4.74
C THR A 464 -13.42 30.17 -6.23
N VAL A 465 -12.94 29.09 -6.86
CA VAL A 465 -12.75 29.02 -8.33
C VAL A 465 -14.07 29.21 -9.06
N GLU A 466 -15.14 28.51 -8.66
CA GLU A 466 -16.45 28.65 -9.33
C GLU A 466 -17.09 30.02 -9.08
N LEU A 467 -16.93 30.61 -7.90
CA LEU A 467 -17.34 31.99 -7.61
C LEU A 467 -16.64 33.01 -8.52
N ALA A 468 -15.33 32.84 -8.74
CA ALA A 468 -14.56 33.69 -9.65
C ALA A 468 -15.06 33.56 -11.10
N ARG A 469 -15.32 32.33 -11.56
CA ARG A 469 -15.89 32.08 -12.90
C ARG A 469 -17.27 32.70 -13.06
N PHE A 470 -18.14 32.53 -12.07
CA PHE A 470 -19.48 33.12 -12.05
C PHE A 470 -19.42 34.66 -12.12
N GLY A 471 -18.58 35.30 -11.31
CA GLY A 471 -18.38 36.75 -11.34
C GLY A 471 -17.86 37.26 -12.70
N ALA A 472 -16.94 36.53 -13.33
CA ALA A 472 -16.42 36.86 -14.65
C ALA A 472 -17.52 36.82 -15.73
N LEU A 473 -18.41 35.81 -15.68
CA LEU A 473 -19.56 35.70 -16.59
C LEU A 473 -20.58 36.82 -16.36
N GLY A 474 -20.76 37.25 -15.11
CA GLY A 474 -21.61 38.39 -14.74
C GLY A 474 -21.03 39.77 -15.11
N GLY A 475 -19.81 39.83 -15.67
CA GLY A 475 -19.16 41.07 -16.10
C GLY A 475 -18.24 41.71 -15.07
N ASP A 476 -18.14 41.17 -13.85
CA ASP A 476 -17.22 41.65 -12.82
C ASP A 476 -15.81 41.08 -13.04
N LYS A 477 -15.14 41.57 -14.09
CA LYS A 477 -13.82 41.10 -14.51
C LYS A 477 -12.74 41.34 -13.44
N LEU A 478 -12.79 42.50 -12.77
CA LEU A 478 -11.78 42.86 -11.76
C LEU A 478 -11.97 42.08 -10.46
N GLY A 479 -13.22 41.94 -9.98
CA GLY A 479 -13.53 41.11 -8.82
C GLY A 479 -13.12 39.66 -9.08
N ALA A 480 -13.52 39.08 -10.21
CA ALA A 480 -13.14 37.73 -10.58
C ALA A 480 -11.61 37.52 -10.65
N ALA A 481 -10.86 38.46 -11.24
CA ALA A 481 -9.41 38.40 -11.30
C ALA A 481 -8.77 38.41 -9.91
N ASN A 482 -9.27 39.25 -8.99
CA ASN A 482 -8.80 39.27 -7.61
C ASN A 482 -9.13 37.97 -6.87
N THR A 483 -10.34 37.43 -7.07
CA THR A 483 -10.74 36.14 -6.47
C THR A 483 -9.86 34.99 -6.97
N PHE A 484 -9.46 34.96 -8.25
CA PHE A 484 -8.48 33.95 -8.71
C PHE A 484 -7.12 34.08 -8.04
N VAL A 485 -6.67 35.29 -7.67
CA VAL A 485 -5.45 35.46 -6.87
C VAL A 485 -5.64 34.95 -5.44
N GLU A 486 -6.84 35.07 -4.87
CA GLU A 486 -7.15 34.47 -3.56
C GLU A 486 -7.14 32.94 -3.60
N VAL A 487 -7.59 32.33 -4.70
CA VAL A 487 -7.49 30.87 -4.91
C VAL A 487 -6.05 30.39 -4.77
N ILE A 488 -5.08 31.11 -5.36
CA ILE A 488 -3.64 30.77 -5.25
C ILE A 488 -3.23 30.71 -3.77
N LYS A 489 -3.63 31.71 -2.96
CA LYS A 489 -3.30 31.74 -1.52
C LYS A 489 -3.93 30.59 -0.74
N LEU A 490 -5.16 30.21 -1.10
CA LEU A 490 -5.84 29.06 -0.47
C LEU A 490 -5.10 27.76 -0.81
N TYR A 491 -4.76 27.55 -2.08
CA TYR A 491 -4.01 26.39 -2.51
C TYR A 491 -2.58 26.34 -1.94
N GLU A 492 -1.91 27.48 -1.78
CA GLU A 492 -0.62 27.57 -1.07
C GLU A 492 -0.76 27.14 0.38
N LYS A 493 -1.81 27.62 1.07
CA LYS A 493 -2.08 27.25 2.46
C LYS A 493 -2.43 25.76 2.63
N GLU A 494 -3.07 25.18 1.62
CA GLU A 494 -3.49 23.78 1.59
C GLU A 494 -2.42 22.83 1.04
N ASN A 495 -1.24 23.35 0.66
CA ASN A 495 -0.18 22.59 -0.02
C ASN A 495 -0.71 21.83 -1.24
N ALA A 496 -1.52 22.51 -2.06
CA ALA A 496 -2.14 21.90 -3.23
C ALA A 496 -1.09 21.35 -4.22
N PRO A 497 -1.43 20.26 -4.93
CA PRO A 497 -0.59 19.71 -5.99
C PRO A 497 -0.19 20.77 -7.02
N VAL A 498 0.97 20.58 -7.64
CA VAL A 498 1.55 21.51 -8.62
C VAL A 498 0.61 21.79 -9.79
N GLU A 499 -0.23 20.81 -10.19
CA GLU A 499 -1.25 20.94 -11.22
C GLU A 499 -2.32 21.97 -10.86
N GLN A 500 -2.86 21.90 -9.64
CA GLN A 500 -3.88 22.84 -9.15
C GLN A 500 -3.29 24.26 -9.01
N MET A 501 -2.05 24.35 -8.57
CA MET A 501 -1.31 25.61 -8.49
C MET A 501 -1.12 26.22 -9.89
N TYR A 502 -0.60 25.45 -10.83
CA TYR A 502 -0.42 25.88 -12.22
C TYR A 502 -1.72 26.40 -12.85
N GLU A 503 -2.82 25.66 -12.65
CA GLU A 503 -4.15 26.05 -13.14
C GLU A 503 -4.62 27.36 -12.51
N ALA A 504 -4.43 27.54 -11.19
CA ALA A 504 -4.80 28.76 -10.48
C ALA A 504 -4.00 29.98 -10.97
N TYR A 505 -2.67 29.85 -11.13
CA TYR A 505 -1.82 30.91 -11.67
C TYR A 505 -2.22 31.29 -13.10
N THR A 506 -2.45 30.29 -13.97
CA THR A 506 -2.83 30.51 -15.37
C THR A 506 -4.20 31.18 -15.49
N ARG A 507 -5.17 30.80 -14.65
CA ARG A 507 -6.49 31.45 -14.61
C ARG A 507 -6.41 32.88 -14.09
N ALA A 508 -5.67 33.11 -13.01
CA ALA A 508 -5.47 34.44 -12.47
C ALA A 508 -4.80 35.36 -13.52
N ALA A 509 -3.77 34.86 -14.21
CA ALA A 509 -3.11 35.58 -15.29
C ALA A 509 -4.08 35.94 -16.43
N THR A 510 -4.87 34.97 -16.88
CA THR A 510 -5.86 35.15 -17.95
C THR A 510 -6.94 36.16 -17.55
N ALA A 511 -7.46 36.06 -16.32
CA ALA A 511 -8.47 36.98 -15.80
C ALA A 511 -7.91 38.41 -15.66
N MET A 512 -6.69 38.57 -15.13
CA MET A 512 -6.01 39.87 -15.04
C MET A 512 -5.81 40.50 -16.42
N LYS A 513 -5.42 39.71 -17.42
CA LYS A 513 -5.30 40.16 -18.81
C LYS A 513 -6.64 40.64 -19.38
N ALA A 514 -7.73 39.94 -19.07
CA ALA A 514 -9.07 40.27 -19.54
C ALA A 514 -9.64 41.58 -18.95
N VAL A 515 -9.10 42.07 -17.83
CA VAL A 515 -9.45 43.40 -17.28
C VAL A 515 -9.00 44.53 -18.21
N GLY A 516 -7.86 44.38 -18.89
CA GLY A 516 -7.36 45.34 -19.90
C GLY A 516 -6.71 46.61 -19.34
N LEU A 517 -6.56 46.73 -18.02
CA LEU A 517 -5.88 47.85 -17.36
C LEU A 517 -4.37 47.60 -17.27
N TRP A 518 -3.55 48.66 -17.38
CA TRP A 518 -2.09 48.53 -17.45
C TRP A 518 -1.48 47.80 -16.25
N ALA A 519 -1.90 48.12 -15.02
CA ALA A 519 -1.37 47.47 -13.82
C ALA A 519 -1.69 45.96 -13.79
N GLN A 520 -2.88 45.57 -14.23
CA GLN A 520 -3.34 44.18 -14.30
C GLN A 520 -2.63 43.42 -15.43
N LEU A 521 -2.28 44.09 -16.53
CA LEU A 521 -1.43 43.49 -17.57
C LEU A 521 -0.01 43.21 -17.07
N GLN A 522 0.56 44.07 -16.23
CA GLN A 522 1.85 43.76 -15.58
C GLN A 522 1.70 42.57 -14.63
N LYS A 523 0.65 42.58 -13.79
CA LYS A 523 0.40 41.48 -12.86
C LYS A 523 0.17 40.15 -13.56
N SER A 524 -0.51 40.17 -14.70
CA SER A 524 -0.73 39.00 -15.56
C SER A 524 0.59 38.38 -15.99
N LYS A 525 1.57 39.18 -16.45
CA LYS A 525 2.90 38.68 -16.85
C LYS A 525 3.67 38.06 -15.69
N GLU A 526 3.58 38.64 -14.49
CA GLU A 526 4.19 38.04 -13.28
C GLU A 526 3.59 36.66 -12.99
N LEU A 527 2.26 36.55 -13.04
CA LEU A 527 1.56 35.29 -12.80
C LEU A 527 1.86 34.24 -13.87
N GLU A 528 1.98 34.63 -15.15
CA GLU A 528 2.43 33.72 -16.24
C GLU A 528 3.85 33.21 -16.01
N ALA A 529 4.75 34.07 -15.52
CA ALA A 529 6.13 33.67 -15.21
C ALA A 529 6.19 32.67 -14.04
N GLU A 530 5.40 32.88 -12.99
CA GLU A 530 5.28 31.94 -11.87
C GLU A 530 4.68 30.60 -12.31
N ALA A 531 3.62 30.62 -13.13
CA ALA A 531 3.03 29.40 -13.70
C ALA A 531 4.08 28.61 -14.48
N LYS A 532 4.88 29.30 -15.31
CA LYS A 532 5.94 28.66 -16.10
C LYS A 532 7.03 28.07 -15.22
N LEU A 533 7.47 28.78 -14.18
CA LEU A 533 8.49 28.30 -13.24
C LEU A 533 8.03 27.05 -12.48
N LEU A 534 6.75 26.98 -12.12
CA LEU A 534 6.14 25.80 -11.50
C LEU A 534 6.04 24.61 -12.46
N TRP A 535 5.79 24.87 -13.74
CA TRP A 535 5.55 23.84 -14.75
C TRP A 535 6.83 23.23 -15.33
N GLU A 536 7.80 24.10 -15.60
CA GLU A 536 9.04 23.77 -16.30
C GLU A 536 10.23 24.34 -15.55
N LYS A 537 11.14 23.46 -15.15
CA LYS A 537 12.49 23.85 -14.78
C LYS A 537 13.40 23.33 -15.88
N ALA A 538 14.16 24.23 -16.51
CA ALA A 538 15.21 23.80 -17.43
C ALA A 538 16.14 22.84 -16.67
N PRO A 539 16.57 21.72 -17.29
CA PRO A 539 17.56 20.87 -16.65
C PRO A 539 18.77 21.74 -16.30
N GLU A 540 19.17 21.75 -15.02
CA GLU A 540 20.49 22.24 -14.66
C GLU A 540 21.47 21.41 -15.49
N ALA A 541 22.17 22.05 -16.43
CA ALA A 541 23.20 21.39 -17.21
C ALA A 541 24.11 20.63 -16.21
N PRO A 542 24.45 19.35 -16.47
CA PRO A 542 25.31 18.62 -15.55
C PRO A 542 26.55 19.47 -15.32
N ALA A 543 26.83 19.80 -14.05
CA ALA A 543 28.03 20.53 -13.66
C ALA A 543 29.19 19.85 -14.38
N ALA A 544 29.77 20.57 -15.35
CA ALA A 544 30.85 20.02 -16.16
C ALA A 544 31.90 19.51 -15.19
N ALA A 545 32.12 18.19 -15.21
CA ALA A 545 33.29 17.61 -14.59
C ALA A 545 34.49 18.19 -15.34
N THR A 546 35.03 19.29 -14.80
CA THR A 546 36.35 19.76 -15.21
C THR A 546 37.39 18.79 -14.65
N PRO A 547 38.42 18.48 -15.47
CA PRO A 547 39.24 17.26 -15.36
C PRO A 547 40.08 17.15 -14.10
#